data_AF-A0A964FKB3-F1
#
_entry.id   AF-A0A964FKB3-F1
#
_cell.length_a   1.000
_cell.length_b   1.000
_cell.length_c   1.000
_cell.angle_alpha   90.00
_cell.angle_beta   90.00
_cell.angle_gamma   90.00
#
_symmetry.space_group_name_H-M   'P 1'
#
loop_
_entity.id
_entity.type
_entity.pdbx_description
1 polymer ?
#
loop_
_entity_poly.entity_id
_entity_poly.type
_entity_poly.pdbx_seq_one_letter_code
_entity_poly.pdbx_strand_id
1 'polypeptide(L)'
;MQTVETKSPTALKRVLIVLISLVAVAVLAIATFILIPGEKTVFAGKRPTNIGIVSGKLAACPASPNCVSSFSQDAEHQIEPLAYTASPAEAMAKLKGAIESSGKTKIITATDNYLYAEFTSALMGFVDDVEFLVDDGAKVIHVRSASRLGESDLGVNRKRIETIRAQLSQV
;
A
#
# COMPACT_ATOMS: atom_id res chain seq x y z
N MET A 1 -0.75 20.57 -60.14
CA MET A 1 -1.88 21.27 -59.50
C MET A 1 -2.49 20.32 -58.49
N GLN A 2 -2.13 20.45 -57.20
CA GLN A 2 -2.64 19.57 -56.13
C GLN A 2 -3.87 20.22 -55.51
N THR A 3 -4.98 19.49 -55.44
CA THR A 3 -6.22 19.89 -54.78
C THR A 3 -6.04 19.83 -53.26
N VAL A 4 -6.15 20.97 -52.59
CA VAL A 4 -6.16 21.05 -51.13
C VAL A 4 -7.55 20.65 -50.64
N GLU A 5 -7.70 19.46 -50.05
CA GLU A 5 -8.92 19.07 -49.34
C GLU A 5 -9.11 19.94 -48.10
N THR A 6 -10.04 20.89 -48.15
CA THR A 6 -10.46 21.66 -46.98
C THR A 6 -11.47 20.84 -46.16
N LYS A 7 -11.05 20.37 -44.97
CA LYS A 7 -11.87 19.59 -44.03
C LYS A 7 -13.17 20.34 -43.69
N SER A 8 -14.32 19.66 -43.82
CA SER A 8 -15.65 20.27 -43.65
C SER A 8 -15.85 20.96 -42.28
N PRO A 9 -16.42 22.18 -42.23
CA PRO A 9 -16.61 22.95 -40.99
C PRO A 9 -17.49 22.23 -39.96
N THR A 10 -18.34 21.30 -40.39
CA THR A 10 -19.20 20.48 -39.51
C THR A 10 -18.40 19.43 -38.74
N ALA A 11 -17.37 18.86 -39.37
CA ALA A 11 -16.48 17.88 -38.73
C ALA A 11 -15.59 18.56 -37.68
N LEU A 12 -15.06 19.75 -37.98
CA LEU A 12 -14.25 20.53 -37.04
C LEU A 12 -15.07 20.94 -35.80
N LYS A 13 -16.32 21.41 -35.98
CA LYS A 13 -17.21 21.74 -34.87
C LYS A 13 -17.53 20.53 -33.98
N ARG A 14 -17.79 19.36 -34.57
CA ARG A 14 -18.03 18.13 -33.81
C ARG A 14 -16.81 17.71 -32.98
N VAL A 15 -15.62 17.76 -33.57
CA VAL A 15 -14.36 17.46 -32.86
C VAL A 15 -14.16 18.43 -31.69
N LEU A 16 -14.38 19.73 -31.91
CA LEU A 16 -14.24 20.74 -30.87
C LEU A 16 -15.24 20.54 -29.72
N ILE A 17 -16.50 20.22 -30.04
CA ILE A 17 -17.54 19.91 -29.03
C ILE A 17 -17.11 18.70 -28.19
N VAL A 18 -16.65 17.62 -28.83
CA VAL A 18 -16.18 16.42 -28.12
C VAL A 18 -15.01 16.75 -27.19
N LEU A 19 -14.03 17.53 -27.65
CA LEU A 19 -12.89 17.93 -26.82
C LEU A 19 -13.33 18.79 -25.61
N ILE A 20 -14.21 19.76 -25.82
CA ILE A 20 -14.76 20.59 -24.74
C ILE A 20 -15.52 19.72 -23.73
N SER A 21 -16.34 18.78 -24.21
CA SER A 21 -17.06 17.84 -23.34
C SER A 21 -16.10 16.96 -22.52
N LEU A 22 -15.03 16.44 -23.12
CA LEU A 22 -14.02 15.65 -22.41
C LEU A 22 -13.31 16.47 -21.33
N VAL A 23 -12.94 17.72 -21.63
CA VAL A 23 -12.33 18.63 -20.66
C VAL A 23 -13.30 18.95 -19.53
N ALA A 24 -14.57 19.25 -19.85
CA ALA A 24 -15.58 19.54 -18.84
C ALA A 24 -15.82 18.33 -17.90
N VAL A 25 -15.88 17.11 -18.45
CA VAL A 25 -15.99 15.88 -17.68
C VAL A 25 -14.77 15.67 -16.78
N ALA A 26 -13.55 15.88 -17.29
CA ALA A 26 -12.33 15.76 -16.51
C ALA A 26 -12.29 16.79 -15.36
N VAL A 27 -12.68 18.03 -15.61
CA VAL A 27 -12.75 19.09 -14.58
C VAL A 27 -13.78 18.74 -13.51
N LEU A 28 -14.97 18.23 -13.90
CA LEU A 28 -15.99 17.79 -12.94
C LEU A 28 -15.51 16.61 -12.09
N ALA A 29 -14.80 15.64 -12.69
CA ALA A 29 -14.23 14.51 -11.99
C ALA A 29 -13.14 14.94 -10.99
N ILE A 30 -12.28 15.90 -11.37
CA ILE A 30 -11.26 16.47 -10.46
C ILE A 30 -11.93 17.25 -9.33
N ALA A 31 -12.94 18.08 -9.63
CA ALA A 31 -13.66 18.86 -8.63
C ALA A 31 -14.37 17.98 -7.60
N THR A 32 -15.05 16.92 -8.05
CA THR A 32 -15.69 15.93 -7.16
C THR A 32 -14.66 15.17 -6.33
N PHE A 33 -13.52 14.81 -6.90
CA PHE A 33 -12.41 14.21 -6.15
C PHE A 33 -11.84 15.16 -5.08
N ILE A 34 -11.85 16.47 -5.28
CA ILE A 34 -11.39 17.45 -4.28
C ILE A 34 -12.46 17.71 -3.22
N LEU A 35 -13.72 17.85 -3.62
CA LEU A 35 -14.82 18.27 -2.74
C LEU A 35 -15.44 17.15 -1.89
N ILE A 36 -15.29 15.87 -2.25
CA ILE A 36 -15.89 14.77 -1.48
C ILE A 36 -14.90 14.35 -0.37
N PRO A 37 -15.21 14.64 0.91
CA PRO A 37 -14.45 14.11 2.03
C PRO A 37 -14.65 12.58 2.12
N GLY A 38 -13.56 11.82 2.09
CA GLY A 38 -13.59 10.36 2.19
C GLY A 38 -12.25 9.74 1.77
N GLU A 39 -11.99 8.50 2.21
CA GLU A 39 -10.81 7.76 1.78
C GLU A 39 -10.95 7.42 0.29
N LYS A 40 -10.11 8.07 -0.54
CA LYS A 40 -10.04 7.91 -2.00
C LYS A 40 -9.49 6.54 -2.39
N THR A 41 -10.24 5.48 -2.14
CA THR A 41 -9.84 4.06 -2.24
C THR A 41 -10.07 3.45 -3.63
N VAL A 42 -10.01 4.26 -4.68
CA VAL A 42 -10.29 3.81 -6.07
C VAL A 42 -9.34 2.68 -6.49
N PHE A 43 -8.11 2.67 -5.96
CA PHE A 43 -7.10 1.65 -6.22
C PHE A 43 -6.83 0.73 -5.01
N ALA A 44 -7.82 0.55 -4.12
CA ALA A 44 -7.63 -0.27 -2.93
C ALA A 44 -7.45 -1.76 -3.22
N GLY A 45 -8.00 -2.29 -4.31
CA GLY A 45 -7.99 -3.73 -4.58
C GLY A 45 -8.80 -4.55 -3.58
N LYS A 46 -8.82 -5.87 -3.79
CA LYS A 46 -9.52 -6.82 -2.89
C LYS A 46 -8.59 -7.24 -1.75
N ARG A 47 -9.10 -7.23 -0.51
CA ARG A 47 -8.38 -7.80 0.63
C ARG A 47 -8.04 -9.28 0.37
N PRO A 48 -6.78 -9.72 0.57
CA PRO A 48 -6.40 -11.10 0.39
C PRO A 48 -7.06 -12.00 1.45
N THR A 49 -7.33 -13.26 1.08
CA THR A 49 -7.93 -14.26 1.98
C THR A 49 -6.92 -15.31 2.46
N ASN A 50 -5.67 -15.19 2.03
CA ASN A 50 -4.57 -16.12 2.31
C ASN A 50 -3.51 -15.51 3.24
N ILE A 51 -3.86 -14.48 4.00
CA ILE A 51 -3.02 -13.83 5.02
C ILE A 51 -3.37 -14.35 6.42
N GLY A 52 -2.48 -14.19 7.38
CA GLY A 52 -2.52 -14.81 8.70
C GLY A 52 -1.33 -15.73 8.95
N ILE A 53 -1.27 -16.28 10.17
CA ILE A 53 -0.27 -17.26 10.54
C ILE A 53 -0.66 -18.63 9.95
N VAL A 54 0.20 -19.18 9.09
CA VAL A 54 0.07 -20.54 8.56
C VAL A 54 1.33 -21.31 8.91
N SER A 55 1.19 -22.39 9.68
CA SER A 55 2.31 -23.23 10.13
C SER A 55 3.47 -22.44 10.78
N GLY A 56 3.12 -21.43 11.58
CA GLY A 56 4.09 -20.59 12.29
C GLY A 56 4.80 -19.54 11.42
N LYS A 57 4.34 -19.31 10.19
CA LYS A 57 4.90 -18.30 9.28
C LYS A 57 3.82 -17.36 8.75
N LEU A 58 4.25 -16.21 8.27
CA LEU A 58 3.39 -15.30 7.50
C LEU A 58 3.20 -15.83 6.08
N ALA A 59 2.18 -15.32 5.38
CA ALA A 59 1.97 -15.62 3.97
C ALA A 59 3.21 -15.30 3.13
N ALA A 60 3.39 -16.00 2.01
CA ALA A 60 4.47 -15.67 1.07
C ALA A 60 4.19 -14.34 0.35
N CYS A 61 5.25 -13.69 -0.12
CA CYS A 61 5.07 -12.63 -1.12
C CYS A 61 4.54 -13.23 -2.44
N PRO A 62 3.65 -12.52 -3.16
CA PRO A 62 3.39 -12.84 -4.56
C PRO A 62 4.66 -12.63 -5.39
N ALA A 63 4.61 -13.00 -6.67
CA ALA A 63 5.75 -12.80 -7.58
C ALA A 63 6.00 -11.33 -7.98
N SER A 64 5.03 -10.44 -7.71
CA SER A 64 5.15 -9.02 -8.03
C SER A 64 6.07 -8.31 -7.03
N PRO A 65 6.90 -7.35 -7.47
CA PRO A 65 8.01 -6.80 -6.67
C PRO A 65 7.56 -5.80 -5.58
N ASN A 66 6.26 -5.53 -5.50
CA ASN A 66 5.62 -4.68 -4.49
C ASN A 66 5.28 -5.45 -3.20
N CYS A 67 6.19 -6.33 -2.77
CA CYS A 67 6.10 -7.03 -1.51
C CYS A 67 7.48 -7.20 -0.87
N VAL A 68 7.54 -7.10 0.46
CA VAL A 68 8.69 -7.55 1.23
C VAL A 68 8.28 -8.49 2.35
N SER A 69 9.11 -9.47 2.67
CA SER A 69 8.89 -10.40 3.77
C SER A 69 10.20 -10.87 4.39
N SER A 70 10.22 -11.01 5.72
CA SER A 70 11.36 -11.62 6.43
C SER A 70 11.42 -13.15 6.34
N PHE A 71 10.43 -13.76 5.68
CA PHE A 71 10.49 -15.18 5.32
C PHE A 71 10.92 -15.41 3.85
N SER A 72 11.08 -14.35 3.04
CA SER A 72 11.57 -14.50 1.67
C SER A 72 13.07 -14.76 1.63
N GLN A 73 13.53 -15.49 0.62
CA GLN A 73 14.94 -15.83 0.41
C GLN A 73 15.53 -15.19 -0.84
N ASP A 74 14.68 -14.58 -1.68
CA ASP A 74 15.13 -13.86 -2.86
C ASP A 74 15.46 -12.40 -2.52
N ALA A 75 16.42 -11.82 -3.25
CA ALA A 75 16.95 -10.49 -2.97
C ALA A 75 15.90 -9.37 -3.12
N GLU A 76 14.86 -9.58 -3.93
CA GLU A 76 13.85 -8.58 -4.24
C GLU A 76 12.87 -8.40 -3.07
N HIS A 77 12.35 -9.52 -2.56
CA HIS A 77 11.34 -9.53 -1.50
C HIS A 77 11.94 -9.63 -0.09
N GLN A 78 13.19 -10.07 0.10
CA GLN A 78 13.74 -10.22 1.44
C GLN A 78 13.80 -8.90 2.22
N ILE A 79 13.51 -8.94 3.52
CA ILE A 79 13.77 -7.84 4.45
C ILE A 79 14.07 -8.40 5.83
N GLU A 80 14.97 -7.78 6.57
CA GLU A 80 15.31 -8.27 7.91
C GLU A 80 14.09 -8.19 8.84
N PRO A 81 13.88 -9.16 9.75
CA PRO A 81 12.86 -9.04 10.78
C PRO A 81 13.23 -7.91 11.76
N LEU A 82 12.26 -7.43 12.55
CA LEU A 82 12.47 -6.33 13.49
C LEU A 82 12.96 -6.90 14.82
N ALA A 83 14.21 -6.62 15.21
CA ALA A 83 14.72 -7.04 16.51
C ALA A 83 14.08 -6.23 17.65
N TYR A 84 13.89 -6.87 18.80
CA TYR A 84 13.47 -6.18 20.03
C TYR A 84 14.17 -6.78 21.26
N THR A 85 14.37 -5.95 22.29
CA THR A 85 15.05 -6.36 23.55
C THR A 85 14.12 -6.43 24.75
N ALA A 86 12.95 -5.81 24.64
CA ALA A 86 11.93 -5.74 25.68
C ALA A 86 11.12 -7.06 25.78
N SER A 87 10.06 -7.07 26.59
CA SER A 87 9.09 -8.17 26.57
C SER A 87 8.26 -8.18 25.27
N PRO A 88 7.70 -9.33 24.85
CA PRO A 88 6.78 -9.41 23.71
C PRO A 88 5.62 -8.40 23.77
N ALA A 89 5.04 -8.24 24.95
CA ALA A 89 3.93 -7.31 25.17
C ALA A 89 4.34 -5.86 24.93
N GLU A 90 5.51 -5.45 25.43
CA GLU A 90 6.06 -4.11 25.21
C GLU A 90 6.45 -3.90 23.74
N ALA A 91 7.05 -4.90 23.10
CA ALA A 91 7.40 -4.85 21.69
C ALA A 91 6.14 -4.69 20.81
N MET A 92 5.09 -5.47 21.09
CA MET A 92 3.79 -5.36 20.42
C MET A 92 3.12 -4.00 20.68
N ALA A 93 3.20 -3.47 21.90
CA ALA A 93 2.66 -2.14 22.22
C ALA A 93 3.40 -1.03 21.46
N LYS A 94 4.73 -1.07 21.41
CA LYS A 94 5.54 -0.13 20.62
C LYS A 94 5.24 -0.24 19.12
N LEU A 95 5.09 -1.46 18.62
CA LEU A 95 4.72 -1.72 17.23
C LEU A 95 3.36 -1.10 16.89
N LYS A 96 2.35 -1.29 17.73
CA LYS A 96 1.04 -0.65 17.56
C LYS A 96 1.16 0.87 17.48
N GLY A 97 1.91 1.48 18.41
CA GLY A 97 2.15 2.92 18.39
C GLY A 97 2.86 3.41 17.12
N ALA A 98 3.88 2.69 16.65
CA ALA A 98 4.59 2.97 15.40
C ALA A 98 3.63 2.94 14.19
N ILE A 99 2.80 1.90 14.09
CA ILE A 99 1.79 1.72 13.04
C ILE A 99 0.75 2.85 13.07
N GLU A 100 0.19 3.16 14.24
CA GLU A 100 -0.82 4.21 14.40
C GLU A 100 -0.26 5.61 14.09
N SER A 101 1.02 5.85 14.39
CA SER A 101 1.71 7.12 14.09
C SER A 101 1.95 7.37 12.60
N SER A 102 1.88 6.32 11.76
CA SER A 102 2.17 6.42 10.33
C SER A 102 1.07 7.16 9.54
N GLY A 103 -0.11 7.35 10.14
CA GLY A 103 -1.27 7.96 9.48
C GLY A 103 -1.91 7.06 8.43
N LYS A 104 -3.20 7.27 8.14
CA LYS A 104 -3.99 6.51 7.13
C LYS A 104 -3.80 4.98 7.23
N THR A 105 -3.80 4.50 8.47
CA THR A 105 -3.56 3.10 8.79
C THR A 105 -4.73 2.55 9.60
N LYS A 106 -5.07 1.29 9.37
CA LYS A 106 -6.14 0.60 10.09
C LYS A 106 -5.65 -0.75 10.57
N ILE A 107 -5.61 -0.94 11.89
CA ILE A 107 -5.38 -2.26 12.48
C ILE A 107 -6.65 -3.10 12.31
N ILE A 108 -6.54 -4.23 11.62
CA ILE A 108 -7.67 -5.14 11.33
C ILE A 108 -7.70 -6.28 12.33
N THR A 109 -6.55 -6.78 12.75
CA THR A 109 -6.44 -7.86 13.72
C THR A 109 -5.21 -7.61 14.59
N ALA A 110 -5.37 -7.79 15.90
CA ALA A 110 -4.27 -7.78 16.85
C ALA A 110 -4.52 -8.83 17.91
N THR A 111 -3.54 -9.70 18.11
CA THR A 111 -3.47 -10.73 19.16
C THR A 111 -2.16 -10.53 19.93
N ASP A 112 -1.82 -11.46 20.82
CA ASP A 112 -0.61 -11.37 21.63
C ASP A 112 0.67 -11.47 20.78
N ASN A 113 0.66 -12.27 19.71
CA ASN A 113 1.84 -12.50 18.87
C ASN A 113 1.64 -12.14 17.39
N TYR A 114 0.45 -11.72 16.96
CA TYR A 114 0.17 -11.36 15.56
C TYR A 114 -0.60 -10.05 15.43
N LEU A 115 -0.19 -9.24 14.45
CA LEU A 115 -0.86 -8.01 14.07
C LEU A 115 -0.98 -7.90 12.55
N TYR A 116 -2.17 -7.56 12.08
CA TYR A 116 -2.46 -7.23 10.69
C TYR A 116 -3.04 -5.82 10.58
N ALA A 117 -2.42 -5.01 9.74
CA ALA A 117 -2.84 -3.63 9.45
C ALA A 117 -2.91 -3.37 7.94
N GLU A 118 -3.77 -2.42 7.58
CA GLU A 118 -3.90 -1.87 6.24
C GLU A 118 -3.32 -0.46 6.21
N PHE A 119 -2.45 -0.19 5.25
CA PHE A 119 -1.90 1.14 5.00
C PHE A 119 -2.43 1.69 3.69
N THR A 120 -2.99 2.90 3.72
CA THR A 120 -3.62 3.52 2.55
C THR A 120 -2.80 4.71 2.05
N SER A 121 -2.38 4.67 0.78
CA SER A 121 -1.64 5.76 0.14
C SER A 121 -2.50 7.03 0.01
N ALA A 122 -1.88 8.20 0.19
CA ALA A 122 -2.62 9.45 0.30
C ALA A 122 -3.21 9.97 -1.02
N LEU A 123 -2.56 9.70 -2.16
CA LEU A 123 -2.89 10.30 -3.45
C LEU A 123 -3.91 9.45 -4.24
N MET A 124 -3.66 8.13 -4.30
CA MET A 124 -4.40 7.21 -5.17
C MET A 124 -5.19 6.15 -4.37
N GLY A 125 -4.94 6.01 -3.06
CA GLY A 125 -5.63 5.04 -2.20
C GLY A 125 -5.33 3.58 -2.52
N PHE A 126 -4.13 3.29 -3.04
CA PHE A 126 -3.55 1.95 -2.93
C PHE A 126 -3.54 1.52 -1.47
N VAL A 127 -3.96 0.29 -1.24
CA VAL A 127 -3.95 -0.34 0.08
C VAL A 127 -2.91 -1.45 0.07
N ASP A 128 -2.08 -1.42 1.11
CA ASP A 128 -1.08 -2.44 1.38
C ASP A 128 -1.46 -3.20 2.65
N ASP A 129 -1.36 -4.52 2.58
CA ASP A 129 -1.58 -5.43 3.69
C ASP A 129 -0.25 -5.72 4.40
N VAL A 130 -0.18 -5.38 5.69
CA VAL A 130 1.04 -5.50 6.49
C VAL A 130 0.79 -6.40 7.70
N GLU A 131 1.58 -7.46 7.80
CA GLU A 131 1.49 -8.48 8.84
C GLU A 131 2.77 -8.50 9.68
N PHE A 132 2.59 -8.74 10.98
CA PHE A 132 3.66 -8.84 11.96
C PHE A 132 3.44 -10.09 12.81
N LEU A 133 4.50 -10.87 13.03
CA LEU A 133 4.49 -12.08 13.85
C LEU A 133 5.66 -12.03 14.84
N VAL A 134 5.36 -12.00 16.13
CA VAL A 134 6.36 -12.02 17.20
C VAL A 134 6.89 -13.44 17.38
N ASP A 135 8.21 -13.59 17.29
CA ASP A 135 8.97 -14.76 17.71
C ASP A 135 9.81 -14.39 18.94
N ASP A 136 9.33 -14.79 20.12
CA ASP A 136 10.02 -14.50 21.37
C ASP A 136 11.25 -15.37 21.63
N GLY A 137 11.33 -16.54 21.00
CA GLY A 137 12.52 -17.38 21.08
C GLY A 137 13.70 -16.74 20.37
N ALA A 138 13.45 -16.12 19.21
CA ALA A 138 14.47 -15.42 18.43
C ALA A 138 14.59 -13.92 18.77
N LYS A 139 13.69 -13.37 19.61
CA LYS A 139 13.61 -11.93 19.94
C LYS A 139 13.48 -11.03 18.71
N VAL A 140 12.63 -11.46 17.77
CA VAL A 140 12.34 -10.71 16.55
C VAL A 140 10.85 -10.67 16.23
N ILE A 141 10.45 -9.70 15.43
CA ILE A 141 9.12 -9.62 14.82
C ILE A 141 9.30 -9.87 13.33
N HIS A 142 8.80 -11.01 12.84
CA HIS A 142 8.71 -11.28 11.41
C HIS A 142 7.69 -10.35 10.77
N VAL A 143 7.94 -9.99 9.51
CA VAL A 143 7.13 -8.99 8.80
C VAL A 143 6.79 -9.46 7.39
N ARG A 144 5.65 -8.99 6.91
CA ARG A 144 5.28 -8.97 5.50
C ARG A 144 4.58 -7.65 5.20
N SER A 145 4.93 -6.96 4.13
CA SER A 145 4.23 -5.76 3.64
C SER A 145 4.03 -5.90 2.15
N ALA A 146 2.78 -5.95 1.70
CA ALA A 146 2.44 -6.25 0.31
C ALA A 146 1.32 -5.36 -0.22
N SER A 147 1.50 -4.79 -1.40
CA SER A 147 0.44 -4.04 -2.08
C SER A 147 -0.61 -4.98 -2.69
N ARG A 148 -1.88 -4.58 -2.69
CA ARG A 148 -2.97 -5.36 -3.30
C ARG A 148 -3.02 -5.28 -4.82
N LEU A 149 -2.54 -4.17 -5.38
CA LEU A 149 -2.58 -3.86 -6.80
C LEU A 149 -1.27 -3.20 -7.24
N GLY A 150 -1.00 -3.29 -8.54
CA GLY A 150 0.17 -2.71 -9.19
C GLY A 150 1.32 -3.70 -9.33
N GLU A 151 2.29 -3.33 -10.17
CA GLU A 151 3.52 -4.08 -10.43
C GLU A 151 4.74 -3.43 -9.79
N SER A 152 4.57 -2.29 -9.11
CA SER A 152 5.63 -1.63 -8.36
C SER A 152 5.01 -0.67 -7.35
N ASP A 153 5.65 -0.57 -6.20
CA ASP A 153 5.34 0.39 -5.14
C ASP A 153 6.46 1.43 -4.97
N LEU A 154 7.46 1.45 -5.87
CA LEU A 154 8.67 2.27 -5.77
C LEU A 154 9.41 2.11 -4.42
N GLY A 155 9.34 0.93 -3.82
CA GLY A 155 9.98 0.60 -2.54
C GLY A 155 9.22 1.11 -1.31
N VAL A 156 7.96 1.54 -1.44
CA VAL A 156 7.14 2.02 -0.33
C VAL A 156 7.00 0.99 0.79
N ASN A 157 6.76 -0.29 0.47
CA ASN A 157 6.63 -1.34 1.47
C ASN A 157 7.92 -1.55 2.26
N ARG A 158 9.07 -1.59 1.57
CA ARG A 158 10.39 -1.65 2.22
C ARG A 158 10.64 -0.44 3.12
N LYS A 159 10.42 0.77 2.60
CA LYS A 159 10.60 2.02 3.35
C LYS A 159 9.71 2.09 4.59
N ARG A 160 8.49 1.55 4.52
CA ARG A 160 7.58 1.47 5.66
C ARG A 160 8.15 0.62 6.78
N ILE A 161 8.58 -0.59 6.47
CA ILE A 161 9.17 -1.49 7.46
C ILE A 161 10.43 -0.88 8.08
N GLU A 162 11.29 -0.22 7.29
CA GLU A 162 12.47 0.45 7.82
C GLU A 162 12.15 1.67 8.69
N THR A 163 11.08 2.42 8.37
CA THR A 163 10.57 3.49 9.25
C THR A 163 10.12 2.93 10.59
N ILE A 164 9.35 1.83 10.57
CA ILE A 164 8.89 1.14 11.79
C ILE A 164 10.09 0.61 12.58
N ARG A 165 11.09 0.01 11.92
CA ARG A 165 12.34 -0.45 12.55
C ARG A 165 13.02 0.68 13.32
N ALA A 166 13.15 1.84 12.71
CA ALA A 166 13.75 3.00 13.34
C ALA A 166 12.96 3.46 14.59
N GLN A 167 11.62 3.45 14.53
CA GLN A 167 10.78 3.81 15.67
C GLN A 167 10.88 2.82 16.83
N LEU A 168 11.03 1.52 16.55
CA LEU A 168 11.23 0.50 17.60
C LEU A 168 12.60 0.61 18.28
N SER A 169 13.60 1.14 17.57
CA SER A 169 14.98 1.29 18.05
C SER A 169 15.21 2.55 18.88
N GLN A 170 14.28 3.51 18.85
CA GLN A 170 14.34 4.72 19.66
C GLN A 170 13.85 4.43 21.08
N VAL A 171 14.73 3.90 21.93
CA VAL A 171 14.69 3.98 23.41
C VAL A 171 16.11 3.98 23.96
#